data_AF-A0AA35U8Y8-F1
#
_entry.id   AF-A0AA35U8Y8-F1
#
_cell.length_a   1.000
_cell.length_b   1.000
_cell.length_c   1.000
_cell.angle_alpha   90.00
_cell.angle_beta   90.00
_cell.angle_gamma   90.00
#
_symmetry.space_group_name_H-M   'P 1'
#
loop_
_entity.id
_entity.type
_entity.pdbx_description
1 polymer ?
#
loop_
_entity_poly.entity_id
_entity_poly.type
_entity_poly.pdbx_seq_one_letter_code
_entity_poly.pdbx_strand_id
1 'polypeptide(L)'
;MKFLFMRLITMILFLIFCLQFSARGDDIKDFEIEGLSLGDSLLDRMTVDEILEFDQGHYDDDSKFFETQLPIKTDIYDYLLFHVKNNDPRYKIYLIRGVNLVQSKSDCIKDKDIIVNEISKLFSNTIPRIGSQKHYYYKNSTQYISQFDFKKGFVKVECMIMHNKDIKLYGDIPDTLEISIVSDEFRNWLNTL
;
A
#
# COMPACT_ATOMS: atom_id res chain seq x y z
N MET A 1 15.50 16.14 -0.59
CA MET A 1 15.63 15.83 -2.04
C MET A 1 16.55 14.65 -2.36
N LYS A 2 17.83 14.59 -1.91
CA LYS A 2 18.73 13.44 -2.21
C LYS A 2 18.25 12.07 -1.67
N PHE A 3 17.63 12.04 -0.49
CA PHE A 3 17.19 10.79 0.16
C PHE A 3 15.95 10.18 -0.51
N LEU A 4 14.92 10.98 -0.79
CA LEU A 4 13.71 10.56 -1.51
C LEU A 4 14.03 10.07 -2.94
N PHE A 5 14.96 10.76 -3.63
CA PHE A 5 15.40 10.34 -4.97
C PHE A 5 16.12 8.98 -4.96
N MET A 6 16.93 8.69 -3.94
CA MET A 6 17.62 7.41 -3.81
C MET A 6 16.64 6.27 -3.50
N ARG A 7 15.65 6.51 -2.62
CA ARG A 7 14.56 5.55 -2.36
C ARG A 7 13.72 5.26 -3.59
N LEU A 8 13.39 6.29 -4.36
CA LEU A 8 12.65 6.16 -5.60
C LEU A 8 13.43 5.29 -6.61
N ILE A 9 14.74 5.52 -6.75
CA ILE A 9 15.60 4.68 -7.59
C ILE A 9 15.62 3.23 -7.10
N THR A 10 15.79 2.99 -5.80
CA THR A 10 15.77 1.63 -5.23
C THR A 10 14.43 0.93 -5.46
N MET A 11 13.32 1.63 -5.29
CA MET A 11 11.97 1.10 -5.54
C MET A 11 11.77 0.74 -7.02
N ILE A 12 12.25 1.57 -7.94
CA ILE A 12 12.19 1.29 -9.38
C ILE A 12 13.08 0.09 -9.74
N LEU A 13 14.31 0.03 -9.21
CA LEU A 13 15.21 -1.11 -9.39
C LEU A 13 14.60 -2.42 -8.87
N PHE A 14 13.93 -2.37 -7.72
CA PHE A 14 13.21 -3.52 -7.16
C PHE A 14 12.06 -3.96 -8.07
N LEU A 15 11.23 -3.02 -8.55
CA LEU A 15 10.17 -3.29 -9.53
C LEU A 15 10.71 -3.95 -10.81
N ILE A 16 11.85 -3.48 -11.30
CA ILE A 16 12.50 -4.03 -12.50
C ILE A 16 13.08 -5.43 -12.22
N PHE A 17 13.55 -5.72 -11.02
CA PHE A 17 14.01 -7.06 -10.67
C PHE A 17 12.85 -8.07 -10.64
N CYS A 18 11.66 -7.66 -10.17
CA CYS A 18 10.44 -8.47 -10.22
C CYS A 18 10.06 -8.87 -11.67
N LEU A 19 10.37 -8.05 -12.69
CA LEU A 19 10.11 -8.38 -14.10
C LEU A 19 10.83 -9.63 -14.60
N GLN A 20 11.94 -10.01 -13.98
CA GLN A 20 12.76 -11.12 -14.48
C GLN A 20 12.12 -12.48 -14.21
N PHE A 21 11.20 -12.56 -13.23
CA PHE A 21 10.61 -13.82 -12.79
C PHE A 21 9.18 -14.09 -13.28
N SER A 22 8.42 -13.05 -13.69
CA SER A 22 6.99 -13.17 -14.05
C SER A 22 6.64 -12.59 -15.42
N ALA A 23 7.35 -12.98 -16.48
CA ALA A 23 6.99 -12.59 -17.86
C ALA A 23 5.69 -13.25 -18.39
N ARG A 24 4.78 -13.75 -17.53
CA ARG A 24 3.62 -14.54 -17.99
C ARG A 24 2.33 -14.45 -17.18
N GLY A 25 2.22 -13.62 -16.15
CA GLY A 25 0.98 -13.49 -15.38
C GLY A 25 0.44 -12.07 -15.35
N ASP A 26 -0.74 -11.85 -15.91
CA ASP A 26 -1.61 -10.71 -15.55
C ASP A 26 -2.23 -10.90 -14.14
N ASP A 27 -1.61 -11.71 -13.25
CA ASP A 27 -2.11 -11.97 -11.90
C ASP A 27 -1.43 -11.00 -10.93
N ILE A 28 -2.25 -10.33 -10.12
CA ILE A 28 -1.78 -9.37 -9.11
C ILE A 28 -0.83 -10.01 -8.08
N LYS A 29 -0.84 -11.34 -7.96
CA LYS A 29 0.08 -12.11 -7.12
C LYS A 29 1.52 -12.10 -7.60
N ASP A 30 1.79 -11.61 -8.81
CA ASP A 30 3.15 -11.44 -9.29
C ASP A 30 3.74 -10.08 -8.85
N PHE A 31 2.94 -9.21 -8.22
CA PHE A 31 3.45 -8.00 -7.57
C PHE A 31 4.00 -8.32 -6.19
N GLU A 32 5.20 -7.80 -5.91
CA GLU A 32 5.83 -7.87 -4.61
C GLU A 32 6.17 -6.48 -4.09
N ILE A 33 5.99 -6.28 -2.77
CA ILE A 33 6.54 -5.14 -2.04
C ILE A 33 7.49 -5.71 -1.00
N GLU A 34 8.77 -5.30 -1.05
CA GLU A 34 9.81 -5.79 -0.14
C GLU A 34 9.91 -7.33 -0.13
N GLY A 35 9.65 -7.98 -1.26
CA GLY A 35 9.71 -9.44 -1.44
C GLY A 35 8.54 -10.21 -0.83
N LEU A 36 7.41 -9.55 -0.60
CA LEU A 36 6.15 -10.15 -0.15
C LEU A 36 5.03 -9.88 -1.16
N SER A 37 4.18 -10.88 -1.39
CA SER A 37 3.00 -10.76 -2.23
C SER A 37 1.69 -11.14 -1.52
N LEU A 38 0.58 -10.94 -2.23
CA LEU A 38 -0.73 -11.40 -1.81
C LEU A 38 -0.77 -12.93 -1.74
N GLY A 39 -1.10 -13.43 -0.56
CA GLY A 39 -1.25 -14.85 -0.30
C GLY A 39 -0.02 -15.50 0.33
N ASP A 40 1.08 -14.77 0.47
CA ASP A 40 2.22 -15.18 1.29
C ASP A 40 1.86 -15.18 2.77
N SER A 41 2.70 -15.84 3.56
CA SER A 41 2.57 -15.91 5.00
C SER A 41 3.33 -14.74 5.62
N LEU A 42 2.66 -13.88 6.39
CA LEU A 42 3.37 -12.81 7.10
C LEU A 42 4.37 -13.36 8.14
N LEU A 43 4.23 -14.63 8.51
CA LEU A 43 5.17 -15.34 9.38
C LEU A 43 6.58 -15.48 8.81
N ASP A 44 6.76 -15.24 7.51
CA ASP A 44 8.10 -15.23 6.90
C ASP A 44 8.91 -13.97 7.28
N ARG A 45 8.26 -12.97 7.89
CA ARG A 45 8.88 -11.70 8.32
C ARG A 45 8.61 -11.31 9.76
N MET A 46 7.54 -11.81 10.38
CA MET A 46 7.13 -11.44 11.73
C MET A 46 6.71 -12.68 12.51
N THR A 47 6.95 -12.68 13.82
CA THR A 47 6.37 -13.67 14.74
C THR A 47 4.88 -13.40 14.98
N VAL A 48 4.17 -14.39 15.50
CA VAL A 48 2.76 -14.22 15.90
C VAL A 48 2.61 -13.10 16.92
N ASP A 49 3.50 -13.07 17.92
CA ASP A 49 3.46 -12.05 18.98
C ASP A 49 3.66 -10.64 18.41
N GLU A 50 4.61 -10.45 17.48
CA GLU A 50 4.81 -9.17 16.80
C GLU A 50 3.58 -8.77 15.96
N ILE A 51 2.97 -9.71 15.23
CA ILE A 51 1.78 -9.42 14.40
C ILE A 51 0.64 -8.88 15.26
N LEU A 52 0.43 -9.47 16.45
CA LEU A 52 -0.62 -9.07 17.38
C LEU A 52 -0.24 -7.82 18.18
N GLU A 53 1.02 -7.65 18.55
CA GLU A 53 1.52 -6.47 19.27
C GLU A 53 1.41 -5.20 18.41
N PHE A 54 1.66 -5.31 17.11
CA PHE A 54 1.61 -4.19 16.16
C PHE A 54 0.28 -4.06 15.41
N ASP A 55 -0.80 -4.68 15.91
CA ASP A 55 -2.15 -4.39 15.44
C ASP A 55 -2.46 -2.88 15.61
N GLN A 56 -2.94 -2.26 14.54
CA GLN A 56 -3.28 -0.84 14.51
C GLN A 56 -4.63 -0.53 15.18
N GLY A 57 -5.44 -1.54 15.50
CA GLY A 57 -6.71 -1.37 16.20
C GLY A 57 -7.76 -0.60 15.38
N HIS A 58 -7.70 -0.73 14.04
CA HIS A 58 -8.62 -0.05 13.13
C HIS A 58 -10.01 -0.70 13.03
N TYR A 59 -10.15 -1.93 13.50
CA TYR A 59 -11.38 -2.72 13.40
C TYR A 59 -11.71 -3.39 14.74
N ASP A 60 -12.97 -3.79 14.92
CA ASP A 60 -13.39 -4.55 16.11
C ASP A 60 -12.70 -5.93 16.16
N ASP A 61 -12.46 -6.46 17.36
CA ASP A 61 -11.73 -7.72 17.59
C ASP A 61 -12.32 -8.93 16.83
N ASP A 62 -13.63 -8.95 16.57
CA ASP A 62 -14.32 -10.01 15.84
C ASP A 62 -14.38 -9.78 14.31
N SER A 63 -13.77 -8.69 13.83
CA SER A 63 -13.66 -8.39 12.40
C SER A 63 -12.91 -9.49 11.66
N LYS A 64 -13.29 -9.72 10.40
CA LYS A 64 -12.65 -10.76 9.57
C LYS A 64 -11.16 -10.51 9.35
N PHE A 65 -10.77 -9.24 9.26
CA PHE A 65 -9.39 -8.81 9.04
C PHE A 65 -9.00 -7.77 10.08
N PHE A 66 -7.70 -7.68 10.34
CA PHE A 66 -7.07 -6.60 11.08
C PHE A 66 -5.86 -6.05 10.32
N GLU A 67 -5.38 -4.86 10.68
CA GLU A 67 -4.20 -4.24 10.08
C GLU A 67 -3.03 -4.31 11.06
N THR A 68 -1.90 -4.82 10.63
CA THR A 68 -0.66 -4.85 11.43
C THR A 68 0.46 -4.14 10.70
N GLN A 69 1.43 -3.60 11.43
CA GLN A 69 2.58 -2.89 10.88
C GLN A 69 3.87 -3.68 11.09
N LEU A 70 4.75 -3.68 10.08
CA LEU A 70 6.12 -4.13 10.26
C LEU A 70 6.85 -3.19 11.25
N PRO A 71 7.41 -3.69 12.37
CA PRO A 71 8.04 -2.83 13.36
C PRO A 71 9.37 -2.22 12.89
N ILE A 72 9.97 -2.78 11.84
CA ILE A 72 11.27 -2.37 11.33
C ILE A 72 11.06 -1.50 10.10
N LYS A 73 11.70 -0.33 10.12
CA LYS A 73 11.78 0.57 8.96
C LYS A 73 12.50 -0.12 7.81
N THR A 74 11.89 -0.12 6.64
CA THR A 74 12.51 -0.63 5.42
C THR A 74 13.36 0.45 4.75
N ASP A 75 14.23 0.06 3.83
CA ASP A 75 15.04 1.01 3.08
C ASP A 75 14.15 1.90 2.19
N ILE A 76 13.06 1.34 1.67
CA ILE A 76 12.19 1.96 0.67
C ILE A 76 11.02 2.72 1.31
N TYR A 77 10.36 2.12 2.30
CA TYR A 77 9.14 2.65 2.94
C TYR A 77 9.39 3.06 4.38
N ASP A 78 8.81 4.19 4.78
CA ASP A 78 8.78 4.62 6.16
C ASP A 78 7.89 3.73 7.03
N TYR A 79 6.76 3.27 6.48
CA TYR A 79 5.90 2.27 7.09
C TYR A 79 5.48 1.21 6.07
N LEU A 80 5.39 -0.03 6.53
CA LEU A 80 4.86 -1.15 5.75
C LEU A 80 3.76 -1.82 6.56
N LEU A 81 2.54 -1.78 6.04
CA LEU A 81 1.34 -2.29 6.72
C LEU A 81 0.73 -3.43 5.93
N PHE A 82 0.07 -4.33 6.66
CA PHE A 82 -0.53 -5.53 6.12
C PHE A 82 -1.94 -5.72 6.66
N HIS A 83 -2.87 -6.18 5.81
CA HIS A 83 -4.10 -6.79 6.30
C HIS A 83 -4.03 -8.30 6.22
N VAL A 84 -4.28 -8.94 7.35
CA VAL A 84 -4.32 -10.39 7.51
C VAL A 84 -5.63 -10.77 8.19
N LYS A 85 -6.01 -12.05 8.12
CA LYS A 85 -7.24 -12.54 8.73
C LYS A 85 -7.06 -12.78 10.22
N ASN A 86 -8.09 -12.45 10.99
CA ASN A 86 -8.18 -12.93 12.37
C ASN A 86 -8.24 -14.45 12.40
N ASN A 87 -7.51 -15.05 13.35
CA ASN A 87 -7.43 -16.50 13.58
C ASN A 87 -6.94 -17.36 12.39
N ASP A 88 -6.23 -16.77 11.42
CA ASP A 88 -5.57 -17.54 10.35
C ASP A 88 -4.19 -18.02 10.85
N PRO A 89 -3.96 -19.35 11.01
CA PRO A 89 -2.69 -19.86 11.51
C PRO A 89 -1.50 -19.58 10.59
N ARG A 90 -1.74 -19.14 9.35
CA ARG A 90 -0.69 -18.73 8.41
C ARG A 90 -0.54 -17.23 8.26
N TYR A 91 -1.38 -16.42 8.92
CA TYR A 91 -1.42 -14.96 8.76
C TYR A 91 -1.26 -14.55 7.30
N LYS A 92 -2.11 -15.12 6.44
CA LYS A 92 -1.99 -14.95 5.00
C LYS A 92 -2.26 -13.49 4.65
N ILE A 93 -1.44 -12.91 3.78
CA ILE A 93 -1.51 -11.49 3.41
C ILE A 93 -2.62 -11.25 2.38
N TYR A 94 -3.52 -10.31 2.66
CA TYR A 94 -4.62 -9.90 1.79
C TYR A 94 -4.55 -8.45 1.33
N LEU A 95 -3.71 -7.65 1.98
CA LEU A 95 -3.32 -6.31 1.56
C LEU A 95 -1.88 -6.05 2.00
N ILE A 96 -1.10 -5.40 1.14
CA ILE A 96 0.19 -4.79 1.50
C ILE A 96 0.09 -3.30 1.18
N ARG A 97 0.48 -2.43 2.12
CA ARG A 97 0.54 -0.97 1.95
C ARG A 97 1.91 -0.45 2.35
N GLY A 98 2.66 0.02 1.36
CA GLY A 98 3.90 0.77 1.58
C GLY A 98 3.61 2.26 1.65
N VAL A 99 4.07 2.93 2.71
CA VAL A 99 3.81 4.34 2.98
C VAL A 99 5.13 5.10 3.11
N ASN A 100 5.23 6.22 2.40
CA ASN A 100 6.33 7.17 2.51
C ASN A 100 5.80 8.55 2.90
N LEU A 101 6.45 9.18 3.88
CA LEU A 101 6.11 10.54 4.29
C LEU A 101 6.61 11.54 3.25
N VAL A 102 5.76 12.51 2.89
CA VAL A 102 6.09 13.54 1.90
C VAL A 102 5.94 14.94 2.48
N GLN A 103 6.78 15.85 2.01
CA GLN A 103 6.80 17.23 2.51
C GLN A 103 5.86 18.16 1.74
N SER A 104 5.50 17.78 0.51
CA SER A 104 4.66 18.60 -0.35
C SER A 104 3.81 17.75 -1.28
N LYS A 105 2.61 18.24 -1.57
CA LYS A 105 1.73 17.69 -2.61
C LYS A 105 2.42 17.59 -3.97
N SER A 106 3.22 18.59 -4.35
CA SER A 106 3.89 18.61 -5.65
C SER A 106 4.90 17.48 -5.79
N ASP A 107 5.70 17.23 -4.76
CA ASP A 107 6.68 16.15 -4.76
C ASP A 107 5.97 14.79 -4.78
N CYS A 108 4.90 14.65 -3.99
CA CYS A 108 4.10 13.44 -3.97
C CYS A 108 3.54 13.10 -5.35
N ILE A 109 2.89 14.06 -6.03
CA ILE A 109 2.29 13.82 -7.36
C ILE A 109 3.38 13.46 -8.37
N LYS A 110 4.53 14.13 -8.34
CA LYS A 110 5.66 13.83 -9.22
C LYS A 110 6.17 12.41 -9.02
N ASP A 111 6.42 12.02 -7.78
CA ASP A 111 6.93 10.69 -7.46
C ASP A 111 5.87 9.62 -7.80
N LYS A 112 4.59 9.86 -7.45
CA LYS A 112 3.46 9.02 -7.84
C LYS A 112 3.42 8.76 -9.35
N ASP A 113 3.57 9.79 -10.17
CA ASP A 113 3.53 9.65 -11.63
C ASP A 113 4.69 8.80 -12.15
N ILE A 114 5.86 8.86 -11.49
CA ILE A 114 6.99 7.96 -11.81
C ILE A 114 6.62 6.51 -11.50
N ILE A 115 6.06 6.23 -10.30
CA ILE A 115 5.61 4.88 -9.93
C ILE A 115 4.57 4.35 -10.92
N VAL A 116 3.56 5.16 -11.25
CA VAL A 116 2.48 4.80 -12.16
C VAL A 116 3.01 4.51 -13.56
N ASN A 117 3.99 5.27 -14.04
CA ASN A 117 4.64 5.02 -15.33
C ASN A 117 5.42 3.70 -15.33
N GLU A 118 6.13 3.37 -14.24
CA GLU A 118 6.82 2.08 -14.15
C GLU A 118 5.81 0.93 -14.12
N ILE A 119 4.77 0.97 -13.28
CA ILE A 119 3.72 -0.06 -13.26
C ILE A 119 3.08 -0.23 -14.65
N SER A 120 2.82 0.88 -15.37
CA SER A 120 2.24 0.82 -16.71
C SER A 120 3.16 0.14 -17.74
N LYS A 121 4.49 0.23 -17.56
CA LYS A 121 5.46 -0.51 -18.39
C LYS A 121 5.50 -1.99 -18.04
N LEU A 122 5.32 -2.32 -16.75
CA LEU A 122 5.25 -3.72 -16.28
C LEU A 122 4.00 -4.43 -16.81
N PHE A 123 2.86 -3.74 -16.79
CA PHE A 123 1.54 -4.28 -17.13
C PHE A 123 0.94 -3.50 -18.30
N SER A 124 1.51 -3.69 -19.49
CA SER A 124 1.17 -2.92 -20.70
C SER A 124 -0.31 -2.97 -21.10
N ASN A 125 -1.05 -3.96 -20.61
CA ASN A 125 -2.48 -4.14 -20.90
C ASN A 125 -3.41 -3.50 -19.86
N THR A 126 -2.87 -2.91 -18.79
CA THR A 126 -3.66 -2.35 -17.69
C THR A 126 -3.52 -0.84 -17.63
N ILE A 127 -4.59 -0.12 -17.99
CA ILE A 127 -4.63 1.34 -17.93
C ILE A 127 -5.16 1.75 -16.55
N PRO A 128 -4.48 2.65 -15.82
CA PRO A 128 -4.94 3.05 -14.50
C PRO A 128 -6.17 3.95 -14.58
N ARG A 129 -7.13 3.75 -13.67
CA ARG A 129 -8.14 4.76 -13.35
C ARG A 129 -7.51 5.84 -12.50
N ILE A 130 -7.58 7.08 -12.98
CA ILE A 130 -7.02 8.24 -12.30
C ILE A 130 -8.16 9.10 -11.75
N GLY A 131 -8.03 9.57 -10.52
CA GLY A 131 -9.03 10.44 -9.92
C GLY A 131 -8.58 11.07 -8.62
N SER A 132 -9.49 11.79 -7.99
CA SER A 132 -9.29 12.30 -6.64
C SER A 132 -10.60 12.27 -5.87
N GLN A 133 -10.52 12.03 -4.57
CA GLN A 133 -11.68 11.99 -3.70
C GLN A 133 -11.35 12.53 -2.31
N LYS A 134 -12.39 12.87 -1.54
CA LYS A 134 -12.23 13.12 -0.10
C LYS A 134 -11.98 11.81 0.62
N HIS A 135 -11.11 11.83 1.61
CA HIS A 135 -10.86 10.66 2.43
C HIS A 135 -12.09 10.35 3.28
N TYR A 136 -12.38 9.07 3.48
CA TYR A 136 -13.56 8.61 4.20
C TYR A 136 -13.59 9.09 5.66
N TYR A 137 -12.48 8.88 6.39
CA TYR A 137 -12.31 9.32 7.77
C TYR A 137 -11.94 10.81 7.88
N TYR A 138 -10.83 11.24 7.28
CA TYR A 138 -10.40 12.64 7.18
C TYR A 138 -11.16 13.44 6.09
N LYS A 139 -12.41 13.80 6.39
CA LYS A 139 -13.39 14.31 5.41
C LYS A 139 -12.96 15.59 4.65
N ASN A 140 -12.02 16.39 5.17
CA ASN A 140 -11.53 17.59 4.48
C ASN A 140 -10.30 17.30 3.61
N SER A 141 -9.57 16.24 3.93
CA SER A 141 -8.35 15.79 3.27
C SER A 141 -8.64 15.07 1.95
N THR A 142 -7.66 15.00 1.07
CA THR A 142 -7.88 14.59 -0.33
C THR A 142 -6.89 13.51 -0.76
N GLN A 143 -7.43 12.42 -1.30
CA GLN A 143 -6.65 11.36 -1.96
C GLN A 143 -6.56 11.66 -3.45
N TYR A 144 -5.37 11.54 -4.03
CA TYR A 144 -5.13 11.60 -5.49
C TYR A 144 -4.66 10.23 -5.96
N ILE A 145 -5.50 9.53 -6.70
CA ILE A 145 -5.45 8.08 -6.89
C ILE A 145 -5.09 7.73 -8.33
N SER A 146 -4.24 6.72 -8.49
CA SER A 146 -4.06 5.95 -9.72
C SER A 146 -4.23 4.47 -9.40
N GLN A 147 -5.28 3.84 -9.92
CA GLN A 147 -5.62 2.44 -9.63
C GLN A 147 -5.58 1.56 -10.87
N PHE A 148 -4.83 0.46 -10.79
CA PHE A 148 -4.74 -0.59 -11.78
C PHE A 148 -5.56 -1.78 -11.30
N ASP A 149 -6.60 -2.16 -12.04
CA ASP A 149 -7.42 -3.33 -11.68
C ASP A 149 -6.94 -4.59 -12.38
N PHE A 150 -6.92 -5.67 -11.61
CA PHE A 150 -6.61 -7.01 -12.04
C PHE A 150 -7.80 -7.92 -11.75
N LYS A 151 -7.80 -9.13 -12.30
CA LYS A 151 -8.92 -10.06 -12.15
C LYS A 151 -9.22 -10.47 -10.69
N LYS A 152 -8.20 -10.42 -9.82
CA LYS A 152 -8.27 -10.89 -8.41
C LYS A 152 -7.84 -9.83 -7.39
N GLY A 153 -7.78 -8.57 -7.80
CA GLY A 153 -7.39 -7.49 -6.92
C GLY A 153 -7.14 -6.19 -7.67
N PHE A 154 -6.52 -5.24 -6.99
CA PHE A 154 -6.06 -4.01 -7.62
C PHE A 154 -4.77 -3.51 -6.97
N VAL A 155 -3.97 -2.79 -7.74
CA VAL A 155 -2.85 -2.00 -7.23
C VAL A 155 -3.27 -0.54 -7.24
N LYS A 156 -3.06 0.17 -6.13
CA LYS A 156 -3.39 1.58 -5.98
C LYS A 156 -2.16 2.35 -5.58
N VAL A 157 -1.83 3.39 -6.34
CA VAL A 157 -0.83 4.39 -5.96
C VAL A 157 -1.56 5.69 -5.65
N GLU A 158 -1.38 6.24 -4.46
CA GLU A 158 -2.07 7.46 -4.06
C GLU A 158 -1.20 8.45 -3.28
N CYS A 159 -1.54 9.72 -3.44
CA CYS A 159 -1.11 10.77 -2.53
C CYS A 159 -2.24 11.12 -1.58
N MET A 160 -2.04 10.96 -0.28
CA MET A 160 -2.97 11.45 0.74
C MET A 160 -2.48 12.80 1.24
N ILE A 161 -3.23 13.85 0.93
CA ILE A 161 -2.89 15.22 1.28
C ILE A 161 -3.83 15.72 2.37
N MET A 162 -3.25 15.94 3.55
CA MET A 162 -3.93 16.34 4.77
C MET A 162 -4.35 17.80 4.72
N HIS A 163 -5.62 18.06 5.01
CA HIS A 163 -6.14 19.41 5.12
C HIS A 163 -5.97 19.96 6.53
N ASN A 164 -5.60 21.24 6.67
CA ASN A 164 -5.39 21.90 7.97
C ASN A 164 -6.56 21.76 8.97
N LYS A 165 -7.80 21.58 8.49
CA LYS A 165 -8.96 21.31 9.35
C LYS A 165 -8.87 19.95 10.02
N ASP A 166 -8.44 18.92 9.29
CA ASP A 166 -8.31 17.58 9.84
C ASP A 166 -7.08 17.48 10.74
N ILE A 167 -5.96 18.13 10.36
CA ILE A 167 -4.76 18.23 11.21
C ILE A 167 -5.10 18.83 12.59
N LYS A 168 -5.93 19.88 12.63
CA LYS A 168 -6.38 20.48 13.90
C LYS A 168 -7.28 19.57 14.73
N LEU A 169 -8.00 18.65 14.10
CA LEU A 169 -8.95 17.76 14.78
C LEU A 169 -8.29 16.47 15.28
N TYR A 170 -7.36 15.92 14.49
CA TYR A 170 -6.82 14.58 14.70
C TYR A 170 -5.32 14.57 15.04
N GLY A 171 -4.65 15.73 15.02
CA GLY A 171 -3.23 15.86 15.31
C GLY A 171 -2.37 16.05 14.07
N ASP A 172 -1.06 16.11 14.29
CA ASP A 172 -0.06 16.37 13.26
C ASP A 172 0.16 15.15 12.35
N ILE A 173 -0.83 14.89 11.49
CA ILE A 173 -0.83 13.79 10.53
C ILE A 173 -0.10 14.26 9.26
N PRO A 174 0.96 13.57 8.82
CA PRO A 174 1.72 13.97 7.65
C PRO A 174 0.99 13.65 6.35
N ASP A 175 1.37 14.35 5.26
CA ASP A 175 1.05 13.92 3.90
C ASP A 175 1.81 12.63 3.57
N THR A 176 1.21 11.77 2.74
CA THR A 176 1.83 10.48 2.35
C THR A 176 1.76 10.21 0.85
N LEU A 177 2.77 9.47 0.37
CA LEU A 177 2.74 8.71 -0.89
C LEU A 177 2.62 7.23 -0.55
N GLU A 178 1.62 6.58 -1.11
CA GLU A 178 1.27 5.20 -0.79
C GLU A 178 1.17 4.33 -2.03
N ILE A 179 1.64 3.09 -1.92
CA ILE A 179 1.39 2.01 -2.87
C ILE A 179 0.76 0.84 -2.13
N SER A 180 -0.38 0.37 -2.63
CA SER A 180 -1.12 -0.73 -2.04
C SER A 180 -1.41 -1.81 -3.06
N ILE A 181 -1.16 -3.07 -2.68
CA ILE A 181 -1.60 -4.26 -3.42
C ILE A 181 -2.75 -4.87 -2.63
N VAL A 182 -3.93 -4.96 -3.24
CA VAL A 182 -5.16 -5.31 -2.53
C VAL A 182 -5.84 -6.50 -3.19
N SER A 183 -6.12 -7.55 -2.41
CA SER A 183 -6.89 -8.69 -2.88
C SER A 183 -8.37 -8.36 -3.04
N ASP A 184 -9.03 -9.03 -4.00
CA ASP A 184 -10.49 -8.94 -4.16
C ASP A 184 -11.26 -9.39 -2.92
N GLU A 185 -10.73 -10.36 -2.18
CA GLU A 185 -11.38 -10.83 -0.95
C GLU A 185 -11.43 -9.74 0.11
N PHE A 186 -10.32 -9.03 0.32
CA PHE A 186 -10.29 -7.90 1.25
C PHE A 186 -11.19 -6.76 0.76
N ARG A 187 -11.12 -6.41 -0.54
CA ARG A 187 -11.99 -5.39 -1.14
C ARG A 187 -13.47 -5.69 -0.91
N ASN A 188 -13.87 -6.92 -1.16
CA ASN A 188 -15.27 -7.33 -1.02
C ASN A 188 -15.73 -7.28 0.43
N TRP A 189 -14.88 -7.67 1.39
CA TRP A 189 -15.20 -7.53 2.81
C TRP A 189 -15.31 -6.07 3.24
N LEU A 190 -14.38 -5.21 2.81
CA LEU A 190 -14.39 -3.78 3.17
C LEU A 190 -15.69 -3.10 2.71
N ASN A 191 -16.25 -3.52 1.57
CA ASN A 191 -17.53 -3.00 1.05
C ASN A 191 -18.78 -3.51 1.83
N THR A 192 -18.61 -4.39 2.82
CA THR A 192 -19.71 -4.86 3.69
C THR A 192 -19.81 -4.09 5.01
N LEU A 193 -18.82 -3.24 5.31
CA LEU A 193 -18.81 -2.32 6.45
C LEU A 193 -19.58 -1.04 6.12
#